data_AF-A0A812IC26-F1
#
_entry.id   AF-A0A812IC26-F1
#
_cell.length_a   1.000
_cell.length_b   1.000
_cell.length_c   1.000
_cell.angle_alpha   90.00
_cell.angle_beta   90.00
_cell.angle_gamma   90.00
#
_symmetry.space_group_name_H-M   'P 1'
#
loop_
_entity.id
_entity.type
_entity.pdbx_description
1 polymer ?
#
loop_
_entity_poly.entity_id
_entity_poly.type
_entity_poly.pdbx_seq_one_letter_code
_entity_poly.pdbx_strand_id
1 'polypeptide(L)'
;MSLAVDVPGVGSLSLPWHVGLTTDDVIRFALTRVSQRWHGNKLLTSGLQQLGSNEVITQQTALSGVVLVNYSEISAEEACYIAHTAERGISLEQLQRLVRFISKMADRWFETYGANAGSRLTFGTFNLYHANHWIIKPATQGYHEQNGCSLVEVMALDPHAQKPRWFVSHAWIATRQIFRYRRPLRHDVFVFVTVSEEPVSEFLACLGQHARVRDLPGSTPYWVCAYANNQHRVEDDIQCNPRSTSFYKAMQMCEGVLLVLDSAGTPFERIWCCFEAIERREDDWSARRLLLDVGATDAQGQAHVLTDGLAGAETRMIGIVGLHRKSVRERPFPLVLLERGLSVKIQAARRWLEDVGRCSSCSFASSCLLAHSLALR
;
A
#
# COMPACT_ATOMS: atom_id res chain seq x y z
N MET A 1 -32.98 23.47 10.86
CA MET A 1 -31.51 23.30 10.89
C MET A 1 -31.05 22.98 9.48
N SER A 2 -29.86 23.40 9.08
CA SER A 2 -29.26 23.05 7.78
C SER A 2 -28.12 22.05 7.98
N LEU A 3 -28.08 21.01 7.16
CA LEU A 3 -26.93 20.13 7.00
C LEU A 3 -25.96 20.76 6.00
N ALA A 4 -24.73 20.97 6.42
CA ALA A 4 -23.63 21.33 5.52
C ALA A 4 -23.06 20.06 4.87
N VAL A 5 -23.00 20.04 3.55
CA VAL A 5 -22.44 18.95 2.74
C VAL A 5 -21.24 19.49 1.98
N ASP A 6 -20.03 19.19 2.42
CA ASP A 6 -18.82 19.51 1.67
C ASP A 6 -18.68 18.55 0.48
N VAL A 7 -18.69 19.10 -0.73
CA VAL A 7 -18.43 18.39 -1.97
C VAL A 7 -17.08 18.86 -2.50
N PRO A 8 -16.01 18.06 -2.34
CA PRO A 8 -14.67 18.42 -2.78
C PRO A 8 -14.64 18.87 -4.25
N GLY A 9 -14.04 20.02 -4.50
CA GLY A 9 -13.96 20.63 -5.84
C GLY A 9 -15.20 21.43 -6.29
N VAL A 10 -16.32 21.35 -5.56
CA VAL A 10 -17.54 22.13 -5.82
C VAL A 10 -17.78 23.16 -4.71
N GLY A 11 -17.57 22.77 -3.46
CA GLY A 11 -17.78 23.60 -2.27
C GLY A 11 -18.85 23.03 -1.32
N SER A 12 -19.27 23.83 -0.36
CA SER A 12 -20.28 23.43 0.62
C SER A 12 -21.69 23.68 0.11
N LEU A 13 -22.53 22.66 0.11
CA LEU A 13 -23.96 22.73 -0.16
C LEU A 13 -24.73 22.74 1.16
N SER A 14 -25.83 23.50 1.20
CA SER A 14 -26.72 23.55 2.37
C SER A 14 -28.05 22.85 2.05
N LEU A 15 -28.37 21.81 2.82
CA LEU A 15 -29.60 21.04 2.70
C LEU A 15 -30.45 21.20 3.98
N PRO A 16 -31.77 21.44 3.91
CA PRO A 16 -32.62 21.43 5.09
C PRO A 16 -32.62 20.07 5.77
N TRP A 17 -32.22 20.02 7.04
CA TRP A 17 -32.23 18.79 7.82
C TRP A 17 -33.59 18.57 8.49
N HIS A 18 -34.05 17.33 8.48
CA HIS A 18 -35.26 16.87 9.17
C HIS A 18 -35.07 15.42 9.66
N VAL A 19 -35.90 15.01 10.62
CA VAL A 19 -35.90 13.64 11.13
C VAL A 19 -36.25 12.67 10.00
N GLY A 20 -35.39 11.66 9.79
CA GLY A 20 -35.56 10.66 8.73
C GLY A 20 -34.79 10.96 7.45
N LEU A 21 -34.10 12.10 7.34
CA LEU A 21 -33.20 12.36 6.22
C LEU A 21 -32.12 11.28 6.13
N THR A 22 -31.97 10.65 4.96
CA THR A 22 -31.02 9.55 4.76
C THR A 22 -29.77 9.99 3.99
N THR A 23 -28.72 9.17 4.05
CA THR A 23 -27.51 9.33 3.21
C THR A 23 -27.83 9.35 1.72
N ASP A 24 -28.73 8.48 1.26
CA ASP A 24 -29.15 8.40 -0.14
C ASP A 24 -29.86 9.69 -0.60
N ASP A 25 -30.66 10.31 0.26
CA ASP A 25 -31.31 11.59 -0.03
C ASP A 25 -30.30 12.73 -0.18
N VAL A 26 -29.28 12.75 0.69
CA VAL A 26 -28.19 13.74 0.62
C VAL A 26 -27.38 13.57 -0.67
N ILE A 27 -27.05 12.32 -1.05
CA ILE A 27 -26.34 12.02 -2.30
C ILE A 27 -27.19 12.42 -3.51
N ARG A 28 -28.48 12.08 -3.52
CA ARG A 28 -29.41 12.47 -4.60
C ARG A 28 -29.50 13.98 -4.74
N PHE A 29 -29.57 14.71 -3.63
CA PHE A 29 -29.55 16.17 -3.64
C PHE A 29 -28.24 16.71 -4.24
N ALA A 30 -27.08 16.21 -3.81
CA ALA A 30 -25.79 16.65 -4.33
C ALA A 30 -25.68 16.42 -5.85
N LEU A 31 -26.18 15.29 -6.35
CA LEU A 31 -26.22 14.98 -7.79
C LEU A 31 -27.01 15.99 -8.61
N THR A 32 -28.08 16.59 -8.06
CA THR A 32 -28.83 17.64 -8.78
C THR A 32 -28.07 18.96 -8.94
N ARG A 33 -26.99 19.15 -8.18
CA ARG A 33 -26.23 20.41 -8.10
C ARG A 33 -24.85 20.33 -8.74
N VAL A 34 -24.40 19.13 -9.10
CA VAL A 34 -23.08 18.89 -9.70
C VAL A 34 -23.29 18.37 -11.13
N SER A 35 -22.74 19.08 -12.12
CA SER A 35 -22.90 18.76 -13.54
C SER A 35 -22.00 17.63 -14.04
N GLN A 36 -21.01 17.21 -13.24
CA GLN A 36 -20.06 16.16 -13.62
C GLN A 36 -20.71 14.77 -13.51
N ARG A 37 -20.38 13.88 -14.46
CA ARG A 37 -20.73 12.45 -14.36
C ARG A 37 -19.98 11.81 -13.20
N TRP A 38 -20.67 10.95 -12.46
CA TRP A 38 -20.13 10.24 -11.32
C TRP A 38 -20.01 8.75 -11.65
N HIS A 39 -18.83 8.20 -11.44
CA HIS A 39 -18.45 6.80 -11.68
C HIS A 39 -17.97 6.18 -10.37
N GLY A 40 -18.14 4.86 -10.24
CA GLY A 40 -17.82 4.09 -9.04
C GLY A 40 -18.55 4.52 -7.76
N ASN A 41 -18.05 4.08 -6.62
CA ASN A 41 -18.75 4.25 -5.34
C ASN A 41 -18.74 5.69 -4.82
N LYS A 42 -19.64 5.94 -3.87
CA LYS A 42 -19.77 7.19 -3.13
C LYS A 42 -19.84 6.88 -1.65
N LEU A 43 -19.32 7.79 -0.84
CA LEU A 43 -19.36 7.65 0.60
C LEU A 43 -19.61 9.02 1.24
N LEU A 44 -20.56 9.08 2.17
CA LEU A 44 -20.66 10.22 3.08
C LEU A 44 -19.84 9.93 4.32
N THR A 45 -19.08 10.92 4.77
CA THR A 45 -18.27 10.81 5.98
C THR A 45 -18.56 11.96 6.94
N SER A 46 -18.47 11.72 8.24
CA SER A 46 -18.61 12.74 9.27
C SER A 46 -17.74 12.40 10.47
N GLY A 47 -16.70 13.20 10.72
CA GLY A 47 -15.70 12.89 11.73
C GLY A 47 -15.05 11.52 11.48
N LEU A 48 -15.19 10.61 12.45
CA LEU A 48 -14.66 9.25 12.39
C LEU A 48 -15.56 8.26 11.64
N GLN A 49 -16.75 8.68 11.22
CA GLN A 49 -17.76 7.78 10.67
C GLN A 49 -17.76 7.76 9.14
N GLN A 50 -17.83 6.56 8.60
CA GLN A 50 -18.25 6.27 7.23
C GLN A 50 -19.74 5.91 7.28
N LEU A 51 -20.57 6.69 6.62
CA LEU A 51 -22.03 6.51 6.65
C LEU A 51 -22.44 5.56 5.52
N GLY A 52 -23.22 4.54 5.88
CA GLY A 52 -23.72 3.52 4.95
C GLY A 52 -24.83 4.03 4.04
N SER A 53 -25.24 3.21 3.08
CA SER A 53 -26.40 3.51 2.24
C SER A 53 -27.68 3.46 3.08
N ASN A 54 -28.59 4.40 2.80
CA ASN A 54 -29.87 4.55 3.48
C ASN A 54 -29.79 4.71 5.03
N GLU A 55 -28.63 5.13 5.56
CA GLU A 55 -28.45 5.42 6.98
C GLU A 55 -29.07 6.79 7.33
N VAL A 56 -29.70 6.89 8.49
CA VAL A 56 -30.36 8.13 8.93
C VAL A 56 -29.32 9.13 9.44
N ILE A 57 -29.34 10.35 8.89
CA ILE A 57 -28.49 11.45 9.34
C ILE A 57 -28.98 11.96 10.69
N THR A 58 -28.24 11.63 11.75
CA THR A 58 -28.55 12.08 13.11
C THR A 58 -28.42 13.60 13.23
N GLN A 59 -29.05 14.18 14.25
CA GLN A 59 -28.89 15.61 14.55
C GLN A 59 -27.43 15.97 14.83
N GLN A 60 -26.67 15.08 15.48
CA GLN A 60 -25.24 15.29 15.76
C GLN A 60 -24.41 15.30 14.48
N THR A 61 -24.66 14.35 13.57
CA THR A 61 -24.03 14.31 12.23
C THR A 61 -24.34 15.59 11.45
N ALA A 62 -25.58 16.06 11.53
CA ALA A 62 -25.99 17.27 10.82
C ALA A 62 -25.34 18.55 11.36
N LEU A 63 -25.09 18.63 12.68
CA LEU A 63 -24.35 19.73 13.30
C LEU A 63 -22.87 19.72 12.91
N SER A 64 -22.26 18.54 12.81
CA SER A 64 -20.85 18.39 12.41
C SER A 64 -20.63 18.59 10.90
N GLY A 65 -21.70 18.45 10.11
CA GLY A 65 -21.63 18.40 8.66
C GLY A 65 -21.15 17.04 8.14
N VAL A 66 -21.26 16.87 6.83
CA VAL A 66 -20.83 15.68 6.11
C VAL A 66 -19.94 16.04 4.93
N VAL A 67 -19.01 15.16 4.59
CA VAL A 67 -18.16 15.26 3.40
C VAL A 67 -18.60 14.16 2.43
N LEU A 68 -18.91 14.56 1.20
CA LEU A 68 -19.25 13.65 0.13
C LEU A 68 -18.00 13.25 -0.66
N VAL A 69 -17.61 11.99 -0.50
CA VAL A 69 -16.48 11.40 -1.20
C VAL A 69 -16.96 10.82 -2.52
N ASN A 70 -16.33 11.26 -3.60
CA ASN A 70 -16.58 10.76 -4.95
C ASN A 70 -15.33 10.08 -5.52
N TYR A 71 -15.34 8.76 -5.63
CA TYR A 71 -14.20 7.99 -6.13
C TYR A 71 -14.02 8.01 -7.66
N SER A 72 -14.85 8.75 -8.42
CA SER A 72 -14.74 8.81 -9.90
C SER A 72 -13.34 9.18 -10.40
N GLU A 73 -12.59 10.00 -9.67
CA GLU A 73 -11.23 10.40 -10.05
C GLU A 73 -10.24 9.22 -10.08
N ILE A 74 -10.53 8.17 -9.32
CA ILE A 74 -9.73 6.96 -9.15
C ILE A 74 -10.50 5.69 -9.59
N SER A 75 -11.59 5.84 -10.34
CA SER A 75 -12.39 4.71 -10.81
C SER A 75 -12.66 4.83 -12.31
N ALA A 76 -12.69 3.70 -13.01
CA ALA A 76 -13.32 3.58 -14.31
C ALA A 76 -14.86 3.56 -14.17
N GLU A 77 -15.58 3.61 -15.30
CA GLU A 77 -17.05 3.49 -15.30
C GLU A 77 -17.50 2.14 -14.73
N GLU A 78 -16.81 1.08 -15.12
CA GLU A 78 -16.98 -0.28 -14.61
C GLU A 78 -15.62 -0.83 -14.15
N ALA A 79 -15.62 -1.66 -13.09
CA ALA A 79 -14.40 -2.32 -12.66
C ALA A 79 -13.99 -3.39 -13.67
N CYS A 80 -12.72 -3.35 -14.07
CA CYS A 80 -12.12 -4.32 -14.96
C CYS A 80 -11.77 -5.59 -14.19
N TYR A 81 -12.39 -6.72 -14.51
CA TYR A 81 -12.09 -7.99 -13.86
C TYR A 81 -10.71 -8.53 -14.27
N ILE A 82 -9.85 -8.79 -13.29
CA ILE A 82 -8.53 -9.40 -13.50
C ILE A 82 -8.46 -10.69 -12.69
N ALA A 83 -8.54 -11.83 -13.39
CA ALA A 83 -8.69 -13.14 -12.78
C ALA A 83 -7.54 -13.53 -11.83
N HIS A 84 -6.30 -13.16 -12.18
CA HIS A 84 -5.12 -13.54 -11.41
C HIS A 84 -4.61 -12.35 -10.59
N THR A 85 -4.62 -12.46 -9.26
CA THR A 85 -4.09 -11.41 -8.36
C THR A 85 -2.64 -11.04 -8.68
N ALA A 86 -1.85 -12.00 -9.17
CA ALA A 86 -0.46 -11.78 -9.60
C ALA A 86 -0.31 -10.86 -10.82
N GLU A 87 -1.38 -10.67 -11.60
CA GLU A 87 -1.41 -9.82 -12.79
C GLU A 87 -1.95 -8.41 -12.50
N ARG A 88 -2.33 -8.13 -11.26
CA ARG A 88 -2.86 -6.84 -10.82
C ARG A 88 -1.75 -5.87 -10.42
N GLY A 89 -0.91 -5.48 -11.37
CA GLY A 89 0.04 -4.38 -11.18
C GLY A 89 -0.68 -3.02 -11.21
N ILE A 90 -0.14 -1.99 -10.59
CA ILE A 90 -0.63 -0.60 -10.63
C ILE A 90 0.43 0.29 -11.27
N SER A 91 0.05 1.16 -12.21
CA SER A 91 0.99 2.07 -12.87
C SER A 91 1.30 3.31 -12.03
N LEU A 92 2.41 3.99 -12.34
CA LEU A 92 2.73 5.28 -11.72
C LEU A 92 1.65 6.33 -12.00
N GLU A 93 1.08 6.34 -13.20
CA GLU A 93 -0.01 7.25 -13.56
C GLU A 93 -1.26 7.00 -12.71
N GLN A 94 -1.60 5.74 -12.44
CA GLN A 94 -2.68 5.36 -11.53
C GLN A 94 -2.37 5.82 -10.10
N LEU A 95 -1.17 5.57 -9.59
CA LEU A 95 -0.77 6.04 -8.26
C LEU A 95 -0.77 7.58 -8.14
N GLN A 96 -0.36 8.30 -9.18
CA GLN A 96 -0.42 9.76 -9.22
C GLN A 96 -1.86 10.29 -9.20
N ARG A 97 -2.81 9.60 -9.84
CA ARG A 97 -4.24 9.91 -9.69
C ARG A 97 -4.70 9.72 -8.25
N LEU A 98 -4.31 8.61 -7.62
CA LEU A 98 -4.62 8.33 -6.22
C LEU A 98 -4.02 9.40 -5.28
N VAL A 99 -2.76 9.78 -5.46
CA VAL A 99 -2.11 10.81 -4.62
C VAL A 99 -2.75 12.18 -4.81
N ARG A 100 -3.11 12.56 -6.04
CA ARG A 100 -3.89 13.79 -6.28
C ARG A 100 -5.24 13.75 -5.55
N PHE A 101 -5.93 12.62 -5.58
CA PHE A 101 -7.17 12.45 -4.84
C PHE A 101 -6.93 12.57 -3.32
N ILE A 102 -5.90 11.92 -2.77
CA ILE A 102 -5.52 12.04 -1.35
C ILE A 102 -5.26 13.50 -0.97
N SER A 103 -4.53 14.26 -1.81
CA SER A 103 -4.23 15.68 -1.52
C SER A 103 -5.47 16.57 -1.37
N LYS A 104 -6.58 16.21 -2.01
CA LYS A 104 -7.87 16.90 -1.90
C LYS A 104 -8.70 16.46 -0.70
N MET A 105 -8.43 15.27 -0.16
CA MET A 105 -9.31 14.60 0.80
C MET A 105 -8.70 14.44 2.20
N ALA A 106 -7.38 14.36 2.32
CA ALA A 106 -6.71 13.97 3.55
C ALA A 106 -7.11 14.87 4.73
N ASP A 107 -7.22 16.19 4.52
CA ASP A 107 -7.60 17.16 5.54
C ASP A 107 -9.06 17.08 5.99
N ARG A 108 -9.91 16.31 5.30
CA ARG A 108 -11.34 16.11 5.64
C ARG A 108 -11.57 14.89 6.51
N TRP A 109 -10.58 14.01 6.61
CA TRP A 109 -10.67 12.76 7.35
C TRP A 109 -9.89 12.81 8.66
N PHE A 110 -10.14 11.80 9.47
CA PHE A 110 -9.62 11.69 10.82
C PHE A 110 -8.86 10.37 10.98
N GLU A 111 -7.88 10.39 11.87
CA GLU A 111 -7.15 9.22 12.30
C GLU A 111 -8.11 8.24 12.98
N THR A 112 -8.10 6.98 12.56
CA THR A 112 -9.03 5.95 13.01
C THR A 112 -8.38 4.89 13.90
N TYR A 113 -7.07 4.96 14.10
CA TYR A 113 -6.33 4.02 14.94
C TYR A 113 -5.20 4.70 15.73
N GLY A 114 -4.59 3.93 16.63
CA GLY A 114 -3.45 4.40 17.42
C GLY A 114 -3.80 5.48 18.46
N ALA A 115 -2.76 6.10 19.02
CA ALA A 115 -2.89 7.11 20.05
C ALA A 115 -3.50 8.43 19.56
N ASN A 116 -3.46 8.66 18.24
CA ASN A 116 -3.92 9.89 17.60
C ASN A 116 -5.36 9.78 17.07
N ALA A 117 -6.09 8.70 17.36
CA ALA A 117 -7.46 8.50 16.91
C ALA A 117 -8.34 9.72 17.24
N GLY A 118 -9.08 10.21 16.24
CA GLY A 118 -9.89 11.43 16.35
C GLY A 118 -9.16 12.73 15.99
N SER A 119 -7.84 12.69 15.73
CA SER A 119 -7.12 13.84 15.16
C SER A 119 -7.35 13.95 13.66
N ARG A 120 -7.27 15.17 13.12
CA ARG A 120 -7.43 15.42 11.69
C ARG A 120 -6.19 14.95 10.92
N LEU A 121 -6.40 14.22 9.83
CA LEU A 121 -5.32 13.76 8.96
C LEU A 121 -4.74 14.91 8.13
N THR A 122 -3.51 14.73 7.67
CA THR A 122 -2.85 15.65 6.74
C THR A 122 -2.27 14.86 5.58
N PHE A 123 -2.08 15.50 4.43
CA PHE A 123 -1.48 14.85 3.28
C PHE A 123 -0.09 14.27 3.58
N GLY A 124 0.74 15.00 4.36
CA GLY A 124 2.09 14.58 4.70
C GLY A 124 2.16 13.37 5.64
N THR A 125 1.09 13.08 6.39
CA THR A 125 1.00 11.92 7.29
C THR A 125 0.07 10.83 6.76
N PHE A 126 -0.46 11.00 5.54
CA PHE A 126 -1.41 10.06 4.97
C PHE A 126 -0.69 8.81 4.47
N ASN A 127 -0.67 7.77 5.30
CA ASN A 127 -0.11 6.47 4.98
C ASN A 127 -1.16 5.52 4.37
N LEU A 128 -0.73 4.27 4.18
CA LEU A 128 -1.49 3.25 3.48
C LEU A 128 -2.64 2.63 4.31
N TYR A 129 -2.65 2.72 5.64
CA TYR A 129 -3.82 2.37 6.46
C TYR A 129 -4.94 3.36 6.27
N HIS A 130 -4.62 4.65 6.23
CA HIS A 130 -5.58 5.69 5.90
C HIS A 130 -6.13 5.47 4.50
N ALA A 131 -5.27 5.17 3.52
CA ALA A 131 -5.71 4.84 2.17
C ALA A 131 -6.63 3.60 2.17
N ASN A 132 -6.29 2.55 2.92
CA ASN A 132 -7.13 1.34 2.96
C ASN A 132 -8.51 1.61 3.55
N HIS A 133 -8.57 2.34 4.66
CA HIS A 133 -9.80 2.64 5.38
C HIS A 133 -10.66 3.66 4.61
N TRP A 134 -10.10 4.82 4.24
CA TRP A 134 -10.85 5.93 3.67
C TRP A 134 -11.01 5.87 2.15
N ILE A 135 -10.24 5.04 1.45
CA ILE A 135 -10.22 5.03 -0.03
C ILE A 135 -10.43 3.63 -0.58
N ILE A 136 -9.49 2.70 -0.35
CA ILE A 136 -9.47 1.42 -1.06
C ILE A 136 -10.75 0.63 -0.77
N LYS A 137 -11.05 0.36 0.51
CA LYS A 137 -12.25 -0.42 0.86
C LYS A 137 -13.54 0.24 0.37
N PRO A 138 -13.82 1.53 0.66
CA PRO A 138 -15.04 2.14 0.17
C PRO A 138 -15.12 2.25 -1.36
N ALA A 139 -14.01 2.56 -2.03
CA ALA A 139 -13.97 2.70 -3.49
C ALA A 139 -14.18 1.36 -4.20
N THR A 140 -13.76 0.23 -3.61
CA THR A 140 -13.84 -1.09 -4.24
C THR A 140 -14.99 -1.96 -3.74
N GLN A 141 -15.79 -1.48 -2.78
CA GLN A 141 -16.95 -2.20 -2.25
C GLN A 141 -18.03 -2.42 -3.33
N GLY A 142 -18.88 -3.44 -3.20
CA GLY A 142 -20.08 -3.56 -4.04
C GLY A 142 -19.85 -3.99 -5.50
N TYR A 143 -18.62 -3.98 -6.00
CA TYR A 143 -18.24 -4.60 -7.27
C TYR A 143 -18.29 -6.13 -7.19
N HIS A 144 -18.43 -6.79 -8.35
CA HIS A 144 -18.49 -8.26 -8.54
C HIS A 144 -19.37 -8.99 -7.50
N GLU A 145 -20.69 -8.98 -7.71
CA GLU A 145 -21.66 -9.66 -6.83
C GLU A 145 -21.52 -9.27 -5.35
N GLN A 146 -21.21 -8.00 -5.09
CA GLN A 146 -21.06 -7.40 -3.75
C GLN A 146 -19.86 -7.89 -2.92
N ASN A 147 -18.96 -8.69 -3.49
CA ASN A 147 -17.77 -9.18 -2.79
C ASN A 147 -16.61 -8.16 -2.75
N GLY A 148 -16.78 -7.05 -3.47
CA GLY A 148 -15.74 -6.04 -3.68
C GLY A 148 -14.57 -6.58 -4.50
N CYS A 149 -13.64 -5.69 -4.84
CA CYS A 149 -12.49 -6.03 -5.66
C CYS A 149 -11.21 -5.31 -5.23
N SER A 150 -10.13 -5.51 -5.97
CA SER A 150 -8.87 -4.79 -5.78
C SER A 150 -8.96 -3.34 -6.31
N LEU A 151 -8.11 -2.45 -5.81
CA LEU A 151 -8.06 -1.08 -6.34
C LEU A 151 -7.62 -1.07 -7.81
N VAL A 152 -6.71 -1.98 -8.18
CA VAL A 152 -6.24 -2.11 -9.57
C VAL A 152 -7.41 -2.39 -10.52
N GLU A 153 -8.31 -3.30 -10.17
CA GLU A 153 -9.49 -3.60 -10.98
C GLU A 153 -10.41 -2.37 -11.15
N VAL A 154 -10.54 -1.54 -10.11
CA VAL A 154 -11.31 -0.28 -10.17
C VAL A 154 -10.63 0.77 -11.06
N MET A 155 -9.29 0.79 -11.12
CA MET A 155 -8.51 1.79 -11.86
C MET A 155 -8.13 1.39 -13.28
N ALA A 156 -8.18 0.09 -13.61
CA ALA A 156 -7.73 -0.46 -14.87
C ALA A 156 -8.74 -0.17 -15.99
N LEU A 157 -8.21 0.20 -17.16
CA LEU A 157 -8.99 0.34 -18.40
C LEU A 157 -8.81 -0.88 -19.32
N ASP A 158 -7.66 -1.54 -19.23
CA ASP A 158 -7.30 -2.73 -19.99
C ASP A 158 -6.58 -3.71 -19.05
N PRO A 159 -7.08 -4.94 -18.85
CA PRO A 159 -6.46 -5.91 -17.95
C PRO A 159 -5.05 -6.32 -18.43
N HIS A 160 -4.80 -6.34 -19.74
CA HIS A 160 -3.50 -6.71 -20.28
C HIS A 160 -2.41 -5.68 -19.98
N ALA A 161 -2.80 -4.42 -19.80
CA ALA A 161 -1.90 -3.34 -19.43
C ALA A 161 -1.46 -3.40 -17.96
N GLN A 162 -2.10 -4.22 -17.11
CA GLN A 162 -1.80 -4.27 -15.67
C GLN A 162 -0.73 -5.30 -15.29
N LYS A 163 -0.24 -6.12 -16.22
CA LYS A 163 0.78 -7.13 -15.91
C LYS A 163 2.04 -6.48 -15.31
N PRO A 164 2.42 -6.84 -14.06
CA PRO A 164 3.51 -6.14 -13.37
C PRO A 164 4.87 -6.47 -13.99
N ARG A 165 5.72 -5.44 -14.09
CA ARG A 165 7.14 -5.59 -14.45
C ARG A 165 8.03 -5.66 -13.21
N TRP A 166 7.62 -4.98 -12.14
CA TRP A 166 8.36 -4.91 -10.88
C TRP A 166 7.46 -5.26 -9.71
N PHE A 167 8.01 -6.03 -8.78
CA PHE A 167 7.37 -6.33 -7.51
C PHE A 167 7.81 -5.30 -6.47
N VAL A 168 6.90 -4.77 -5.65
CA VAL A 168 7.25 -3.82 -4.60
C VAL A 168 7.11 -4.49 -3.24
N SER A 169 8.24 -4.64 -2.56
CA SER A 169 8.29 -5.12 -1.17
C SER A 169 8.32 -3.92 -0.23
N HIS A 170 7.37 -3.85 0.69
CA HIS A 170 7.26 -2.79 1.69
C HIS A 170 6.57 -3.32 2.95
N ALA A 171 6.75 -2.64 4.09
CA ALA A 171 6.21 -3.10 5.36
C ALA A 171 4.74 -2.67 5.54
N TRP A 172 3.83 -3.67 5.63
CA TRP A 172 2.44 -3.51 6.09
C TRP A 172 2.29 -4.16 7.48
N ILE A 173 2.35 -3.37 8.55
CA ILE A 173 2.02 -3.76 9.92
C ILE A 173 0.67 -3.19 10.38
N ALA A 174 -0.39 -4.00 10.29
CA ALA A 174 -1.61 -3.69 11.02
C ALA A 174 -1.36 -3.87 12.53
N THR A 175 -1.57 -2.83 13.32
CA THR A 175 -1.80 -2.98 14.76
C THR A 175 -3.03 -3.84 14.97
N ARG A 176 -2.86 -5.09 15.41
CA ARG A 176 -3.84 -5.71 16.29
C ARG A 176 -3.33 -5.50 17.71
N GLN A 177 -4.17 -4.79 18.47
CA GLN A 177 -4.28 -4.71 19.93
C GLN A 177 -3.07 -5.17 20.75
N ILE A 178 -2.63 -4.33 21.69
CA ILE A 178 -1.79 -4.73 22.82
C ILE A 178 -2.42 -5.98 23.45
N PHE A 179 -1.95 -7.17 23.08
CA PHE A 179 -2.26 -8.38 23.83
C PHE A 179 -1.46 -8.27 25.12
N ARG A 180 -2.14 -8.02 26.24
CA ARG A 180 -1.61 -8.32 27.57
C ARG A 180 -1.42 -9.82 27.64
N TYR A 181 -0.26 -10.30 27.24
CA TYR A 181 0.09 -11.70 27.36
C TYR A 181 0.43 -11.98 28.82
N ARG A 182 -0.56 -12.41 29.62
CA ARG A 182 -0.31 -12.95 30.96
C ARG A 182 0.29 -14.34 30.81
N ARG A 183 1.62 -14.48 30.85
CA ARG A 183 2.22 -15.77 31.22
C ARG A 183 1.97 -16.00 32.72
N PRO A 184 1.53 -17.20 33.13
CA PRO A 184 1.72 -17.61 34.51
C PRO A 184 3.23 -17.71 34.73
N LEU A 185 3.75 -16.82 35.57
CA LEU A 185 5.14 -16.72 36.04
C LEU A 185 6.13 -16.05 35.06
N ARG A 186 6.49 -14.83 35.45
CA ARG A 186 7.63 -13.97 35.04
C ARG A 186 7.39 -12.96 33.90
N HIS A 187 7.23 -11.71 34.35
CA HIS A 187 7.31 -10.41 33.67
C HIS A 187 6.27 -10.11 32.58
N ASP A 188 5.56 -8.99 32.76
CA ASP A 188 4.75 -8.37 31.72
C ASP A 188 5.68 -7.87 30.59
N VAL A 189 5.62 -8.47 29.41
CA VAL A 189 6.35 -7.99 28.23
C VAL A 189 5.42 -7.03 27.48
N PHE A 190 5.70 -5.73 27.58
CA PHE A 190 5.08 -4.74 26.70
C PHE A 190 5.75 -4.83 25.33
N VAL A 191 5.02 -5.37 24.36
CA VAL A 191 5.44 -5.32 22.97
C VAL A 191 4.95 -3.99 22.38
N PHE A 192 5.88 -3.06 22.17
CA PHE A 192 5.66 -1.92 21.30
C PHE A 192 5.87 -2.39 19.86
N VAL A 193 4.81 -2.46 19.06
CA VAL A 193 4.92 -2.68 17.62
C VAL A 193 4.97 -1.32 16.96
N THR A 194 6.10 -0.98 16.34
CA THR A 194 6.21 0.18 15.45
C THR A 194 5.34 -0.06 14.23
N VAL A 195 4.35 0.81 14.02
CA VAL A 195 3.55 0.84 12.80
C VAL A 195 4.43 1.43 11.72
N SER A 196 4.57 0.75 10.58
CA SER A 196 5.12 1.37 9.38
C SER A 196 4.12 2.41 8.90
N GLU A 197 4.38 3.68 9.18
CA GLU A 197 3.52 4.83 8.85
C GLU A 197 4.03 5.59 7.61
N GLU A 198 4.77 4.92 6.71
CA GLU A 198 5.34 5.57 5.52
C GLU A 198 4.25 6.36 4.76
N PRO A 199 4.42 7.68 4.58
CA PRO A 199 3.48 8.49 3.82
C PRO A 199 3.40 7.99 2.38
N VAL A 200 2.18 7.93 1.81
CA VAL A 200 1.97 7.48 0.42
C VAL A 200 2.72 8.37 -0.58
N SER A 201 2.95 9.63 -0.22
CA SER A 201 3.74 10.58 -1.04
C SER A 201 5.21 10.18 -1.15
N GLU A 202 5.83 9.74 -0.06
CA GLU A 202 7.22 9.26 -0.02
C GLU A 202 7.35 7.92 -0.75
N PHE A 203 6.41 7.00 -0.53
CA PHE A 203 6.33 5.74 -1.26
C PHE A 203 6.28 5.97 -2.78
N LEU A 204 5.42 6.89 -3.24
CA LEU A 204 5.32 7.23 -4.66
C LEU A 204 6.60 7.90 -5.20
N ALA A 205 7.27 8.73 -4.38
CA ALA A 205 8.54 9.32 -4.75
C ALA A 205 9.61 8.24 -5.01
N CYS A 206 9.66 7.20 -4.18
CA CYS A 206 10.55 6.04 -4.38
C CYS A 206 10.27 5.30 -5.70
N LEU A 207 9.00 4.99 -5.99
CA LEU A 207 8.63 4.34 -7.26
C LEU A 207 8.93 5.22 -8.47
N GLY A 208 8.66 6.53 -8.39
CA GLY A 208 8.95 7.48 -9.46
C GLY A 208 10.45 7.64 -9.73
N GLN A 209 11.25 7.73 -8.68
CA GLN A 209 12.71 7.76 -8.79
C GLN A 209 13.25 6.45 -9.36
N HIS A 210 12.72 5.31 -8.93
CA HIS A 210 13.10 4.00 -9.46
C HIS A 210 12.79 3.88 -10.96
N ALA A 211 11.58 4.27 -11.40
CA ALA A 211 11.23 4.29 -12.82
C ALA A 211 12.17 5.18 -13.63
N ARG A 212 12.51 6.37 -13.11
CA ARG A 212 13.46 7.28 -13.76
C ARG A 212 14.85 6.67 -13.89
N VAL A 213 15.35 6.05 -12.83
CA VAL A 213 16.68 5.43 -12.79
C VAL A 213 16.78 4.23 -13.75
N ARG A 214 15.71 3.42 -13.81
CA ARG A 214 15.62 2.25 -14.69
C ARG A 214 15.18 2.57 -16.12
N ASP A 215 14.90 3.84 -16.45
CA ASP A 215 14.42 4.28 -17.77
C ASP A 215 13.10 3.58 -18.16
N LEU A 216 12.19 3.42 -17.18
CA LEU A 216 10.91 2.73 -17.34
C LEU A 216 9.81 3.70 -17.81
N PRO A 217 8.92 3.29 -18.74
CA PRO A 217 7.75 4.07 -19.10
C PRO A 217 6.83 4.35 -17.89
N GLY A 218 6.16 5.51 -17.86
CA GLY A 218 5.20 5.87 -16.80
C GLY A 218 4.00 4.91 -16.67
N SER A 219 3.68 4.20 -17.76
CA SER A 219 2.68 3.14 -17.79
C SER A 219 3.15 1.82 -17.19
N THR A 220 4.42 1.70 -16.77
CA THR A 220 4.96 0.44 -16.21
C THR A 220 4.23 0.08 -14.92
N PRO A 221 3.60 -1.12 -14.84
CA PRO A 221 2.89 -1.53 -13.64
C PRO A 221 3.83 -2.13 -12.59
N TYR A 222 3.58 -1.74 -11.34
CA TYR A 222 4.20 -2.26 -10.13
C TYR A 222 3.23 -3.14 -9.39
N TRP A 223 3.61 -4.36 -9.00
CA TRP A 223 2.80 -5.16 -8.10
C TRP A 223 2.97 -4.66 -6.67
N VAL A 224 1.90 -4.17 -6.06
CA VAL A 224 1.88 -3.67 -4.68
C VAL A 224 0.72 -4.35 -3.96
N CYS A 225 1.00 -5.09 -2.89
CA CYS A 225 0.01 -5.95 -2.22
C CYS A 225 -1.25 -5.20 -1.77
N ALA A 226 -1.07 -3.96 -1.34
CA ALA A 226 -2.10 -2.98 -0.99
C ALA A 226 -3.22 -2.85 -2.03
N TYR A 227 -2.82 -2.72 -3.29
CA TYR A 227 -3.67 -2.31 -4.38
C TYR A 227 -4.07 -3.52 -5.24
N ALA A 228 -3.24 -4.56 -5.26
CA ALA A 228 -3.45 -5.79 -6.02
C ALA A 228 -4.40 -6.77 -5.32
N ASN A 229 -4.26 -6.96 -4.01
CA ASN A 229 -5.11 -7.89 -3.26
C ASN A 229 -6.51 -7.30 -3.05
N ASN A 230 -7.52 -8.17 -2.94
CA ASN A 230 -8.85 -7.74 -2.55
C ASN A 230 -8.85 -7.41 -1.04
N GLN A 231 -8.88 -6.13 -0.69
CA GLN A 231 -8.84 -5.68 0.71
C GLN A 231 -10.06 -6.08 1.55
N HIS A 232 -11.12 -6.58 0.90
CA HIS A 232 -12.29 -7.17 1.56
C HIS A 232 -12.07 -8.63 1.96
N ARG A 233 -11.09 -9.32 1.36
CA ARG A 233 -10.81 -10.76 1.53
C ARG A 233 -9.32 -11.11 1.46
N VAL A 234 -8.47 -10.29 2.08
CA VAL A 234 -7.00 -10.48 2.03
C VAL A 234 -6.56 -11.86 2.52
N GLU A 235 -7.33 -12.45 3.44
CA GLU A 235 -7.06 -13.78 4.00
C GLU A 235 -7.07 -14.89 2.95
N ASP A 236 -7.86 -14.75 1.88
CA ASP A 236 -7.94 -15.74 0.78
C ASP A 236 -6.62 -15.81 -0.02
N ASP A 237 -5.89 -14.70 -0.08
CA ASP A 237 -4.61 -14.57 -0.79
C ASP A 237 -3.41 -15.03 0.06
N ILE A 238 -3.59 -15.23 1.38
CA ILE A 238 -2.56 -15.65 2.34
C ILE A 238 -2.71 -17.15 2.63
N GLN A 239 -1.85 -17.96 2.01
CA GLN A 239 -1.90 -19.42 2.10
C GLN A 239 -0.76 -19.99 2.95
N CYS A 240 -0.95 -21.20 3.48
CA CYS A 240 0.04 -21.89 4.31
C CYS A 240 1.35 -22.22 3.57
N ASN A 241 1.28 -22.38 2.24
CA ASN A 241 2.45 -22.51 1.39
C ASN A 241 2.80 -21.15 0.78
N PRO A 242 3.96 -20.56 1.14
CA PRO A 242 4.41 -19.29 0.58
C PRO A 242 4.41 -19.22 -0.95
N ARG A 243 4.74 -20.33 -1.61
CA ARG A 243 4.87 -20.42 -3.07
C ARG A 243 3.52 -20.47 -3.79
N SER A 244 2.42 -20.71 -3.08
CA SER A 244 1.08 -20.70 -3.68
C SER A 244 0.37 -19.35 -3.58
N THR A 245 0.95 -18.41 -2.81
CA THR A 245 0.42 -17.06 -2.61
C THR A 245 0.49 -16.19 -3.87
N SER A 246 -0.36 -15.15 -3.93
CA SER A 246 -0.33 -14.15 -5.00
C SER A 246 1.01 -13.40 -5.05
N PHE A 247 1.62 -13.18 -3.88
CA PHE A 247 2.93 -12.54 -3.72
C PHE A 247 4.03 -13.27 -4.48
N TYR A 248 4.20 -14.57 -4.23
CA TYR A 248 5.22 -15.38 -4.90
C TYR A 248 4.96 -15.43 -6.41
N LYS A 249 3.71 -15.65 -6.82
CA LYS A 249 3.34 -15.70 -8.25
C LYS A 249 3.65 -14.39 -8.96
N ALA A 250 3.31 -13.24 -8.37
CA ALA A 250 3.63 -11.93 -8.94
C ALA A 250 5.15 -11.74 -9.10
N MET A 251 5.91 -12.08 -8.05
CA MET A 251 7.36 -11.97 -8.05
C MET A 251 8.01 -12.81 -9.15
N GLN A 252 7.54 -14.05 -9.38
CA GLN A 252 8.06 -14.92 -10.45
C GLN A 252 7.85 -14.36 -11.88
N MET A 253 6.96 -13.38 -12.04
CA MET A 253 6.65 -12.77 -13.33
C MET A 253 7.41 -11.45 -13.55
N CYS A 254 7.96 -10.87 -12.48
CA CYS A 254 8.64 -9.59 -12.50
C CYS A 254 10.10 -9.72 -12.92
N GLU A 255 10.67 -8.62 -13.43
CA GLU A 255 12.10 -8.50 -13.73
C GLU A 255 12.94 -8.30 -12.47
N GLY A 256 12.33 -7.73 -11.43
CA GLY A 256 12.99 -7.39 -10.18
C GLY A 256 12.02 -7.05 -9.05
N VAL A 257 12.59 -6.93 -7.86
CA VAL A 257 11.96 -6.46 -6.62
C VAL A 257 12.52 -5.09 -6.29
N LEU A 258 11.63 -4.13 -6.03
CA LEU A 258 11.94 -2.85 -5.40
C LEU A 258 11.55 -2.94 -3.92
N LEU A 259 12.55 -2.96 -3.03
CA LEU A 259 12.36 -2.84 -1.60
C LEU A 259 12.25 -1.36 -1.22
N VAL A 260 11.09 -0.91 -0.77
CA VAL A 260 10.90 0.46 -0.29
C VAL A 260 11.05 0.49 1.22
N LEU A 261 12.02 1.28 1.71
CA LEU A 261 12.34 1.42 3.13
C LEU A 261 11.62 2.63 3.73
N ASP A 262 10.97 2.41 4.87
CA ASP A 262 10.53 3.49 5.73
C ASP A 262 11.71 4.07 6.54
N SER A 263 11.47 5.20 7.20
CA SER A 263 12.47 5.89 8.03
C SER A 263 12.98 5.06 9.21
N ALA A 264 12.30 3.96 9.55
CA ALA A 264 12.68 3.02 10.59
C ALA A 264 13.57 1.88 10.07
N GLY A 265 13.50 1.54 8.77
CA GLY A 265 14.07 0.32 8.21
C GLY A 265 13.24 -0.94 8.50
N THR A 266 11.96 -0.78 8.82
CA THR A 266 11.03 -1.85 9.20
C THR A 266 11.00 -3.04 8.23
N PRO A 267 11.13 -2.87 6.90
CA PRO A 267 11.16 -4.01 5.99
C PRO A 267 12.26 -5.03 6.29
N PHE A 268 13.40 -4.62 6.87
CA PHE A 268 14.47 -5.56 7.24
C PHE A 268 14.11 -6.49 8.41
N GLU A 269 13.14 -6.10 9.24
CA GLU A 269 12.66 -6.91 10.37
C GLU A 269 11.63 -7.97 9.95
N ARG A 270 11.27 -8.02 8.67
CA ARG A 270 10.21 -8.86 8.12
C ARG A 270 10.79 -10.03 7.34
N ILE A 271 10.63 -11.23 7.92
CA ILE A 271 11.05 -12.49 7.31
C ILE A 271 10.52 -12.70 5.88
N TRP A 272 9.36 -12.12 5.55
CA TRP A 272 8.77 -12.18 4.21
C TRP A 272 9.50 -11.28 3.20
N CYS A 273 9.88 -10.06 3.59
CA CYS A 273 10.72 -9.19 2.75
C CYS A 273 12.11 -9.81 2.56
N CYS A 274 12.64 -10.49 3.59
CA CYS A 274 13.86 -11.28 3.46
C CYS A 274 13.67 -12.47 2.50
N PHE A 275 12.55 -13.20 2.57
CA PHE A 275 12.25 -14.31 1.67
C PHE A 275 12.13 -13.85 0.20
N GLU A 276 11.44 -12.75 -0.06
CA GLU A 276 11.31 -12.14 -1.40
C GLU A 276 12.67 -11.70 -1.97
N ALA A 277 13.58 -11.24 -1.11
CA ALA A 277 14.96 -10.92 -1.49
C ALA A 277 15.86 -12.15 -1.68
N ILE A 278 15.50 -13.31 -1.10
CA ILE A 278 16.34 -14.52 -1.01
C ILE A 278 15.87 -15.65 -1.94
N GLU A 279 14.63 -15.68 -2.43
CA GLU A 279 14.16 -16.62 -3.46
C GLU A 279 14.85 -16.33 -4.81
N ARG A 280 16.14 -16.66 -4.80
CA ARG A 280 17.08 -16.76 -5.88
C ARG A 280 16.95 -18.20 -6.34
N ARG A 281 16.52 -18.43 -7.60
CA ARG A 281 16.52 -19.78 -8.15
C ARG A 281 17.96 -20.31 -8.16
N GLU A 282 18.28 -21.22 -7.24
CA GLU A 282 19.59 -21.89 -7.21
C GLU A 282 19.67 -23.07 -8.19
N ASP A 283 18.53 -23.59 -8.67
CA ASP A 283 18.49 -24.85 -9.44
C ASP A 283 18.52 -24.68 -10.97
N ASP A 284 18.58 -23.45 -11.50
CA ASP A 284 18.60 -23.22 -12.95
C ASP A 284 19.55 -22.06 -13.31
N TRP A 285 20.76 -22.40 -13.76
CA TRP A 285 21.76 -21.45 -14.26
C TRP A 285 21.27 -20.65 -15.49
N SER A 286 20.19 -21.09 -16.14
CA SER A 286 19.56 -20.39 -17.27
C SER A 286 18.40 -19.47 -16.87
N ALA A 287 17.92 -19.54 -15.62
CA ALA A 287 16.84 -18.68 -15.14
C ALA A 287 17.34 -17.24 -14.94
N ARG A 288 16.61 -16.26 -15.49
CA ARG A 288 16.89 -14.84 -15.28
C ARG A 288 16.96 -14.54 -13.77
N ARG A 289 18.09 -14.00 -13.34
CA ARG A 289 18.27 -13.49 -11.99
C ARG A 289 17.31 -12.32 -11.75
N LEU A 290 16.50 -12.42 -10.69
CA LEU A 290 15.65 -11.33 -10.22
C LEU A 290 16.55 -10.18 -9.73
N LEU A 291 16.30 -8.96 -10.22
CA LEU A 291 17.01 -7.77 -9.75
C LEU A 291 16.49 -7.35 -8.37
N LEU A 292 17.37 -6.84 -7.51
CA LEU A 292 16.98 -6.28 -6.21
C LEU A 292 17.40 -4.81 -6.12
N ASP A 293 16.40 -3.94 -6.12
CA ASP A 293 16.58 -2.51 -5.97
C ASP A 293 16.06 -2.05 -4.61
N VAL A 294 16.63 -1.00 -4.06
CA VAL A 294 16.25 -0.45 -2.76
C VAL A 294 15.95 1.03 -2.90
N GLY A 295 14.72 1.43 -2.57
CA GLY A 295 14.29 2.83 -2.52
C GLY A 295 14.14 3.31 -1.08
N ALA A 296 14.52 4.56 -0.82
CA ALA A 296 14.30 5.21 0.47
C ALA A 296 14.22 6.73 0.29
N THR A 297 13.57 7.40 1.23
CA THR A 297 13.58 8.87 1.34
C THR A 297 14.64 9.36 2.33
N ASP A 298 15.22 10.52 2.05
CA ASP A 298 16.04 11.24 3.02
C ASP A 298 15.19 12.08 3.99
N ALA A 299 15.85 12.78 4.92
CA ALA A 299 15.17 13.63 5.90
C ALA A 299 14.38 14.80 5.28
N GLN A 300 14.59 15.10 3.99
CA GLN A 300 13.87 16.12 3.24
C GLN A 300 12.73 15.52 2.40
N GLY A 301 12.50 14.20 2.48
CA GLY A 301 11.51 13.49 1.68
C GLY A 301 11.93 13.26 0.23
N GLN A 302 13.21 13.47 -0.12
CA GLN A 302 13.69 13.17 -1.47
C GLN A 302 14.01 11.68 -1.60
N ALA A 303 13.50 11.06 -2.66
CA ALA A 303 13.70 9.65 -2.93
C ALA A 303 15.06 9.37 -3.58
N HIS A 304 15.73 8.34 -3.07
CA HIS A 304 17.00 7.81 -3.55
C HIS A 304 16.86 6.31 -3.82
N VAL A 305 17.56 5.78 -4.81
CA VAL A 305 17.46 4.37 -5.22
C VAL A 305 18.83 3.76 -5.45
N LEU A 306 19.07 2.62 -4.80
CA LEU A 306 20.17 1.71 -5.10
C LEU A 306 19.70 0.64 -6.09
N THR A 307 20.49 0.34 -7.10
CA THR A 307 20.14 -0.69 -8.10
C THR A 307 21.01 -1.94 -8.03
N ASP A 308 20.46 -3.13 -8.28
CA ASP A 308 21.28 -4.29 -8.67
C ASP A 308 21.73 -4.09 -10.13
N GLY A 309 23.05 -4.03 -10.33
CA GLY A 309 23.68 -3.73 -11.61
C GLY A 309 23.57 -2.27 -12.08
N LEU A 310 23.99 -2.03 -13.31
CA LEU A 310 23.85 -0.74 -14.00
C LEU A 310 22.39 -0.53 -14.43
N ALA A 311 21.92 0.72 -14.42
CA ALA A 311 20.53 1.06 -14.75
C ALA A 311 20.42 2.15 -15.82
N GLY A 312 19.36 2.06 -16.64
CA GLY A 312 19.04 3.06 -17.65
C GLY A 312 20.23 3.41 -18.55
N ALA A 313 20.59 4.69 -18.60
CA ALA A 313 21.69 5.19 -19.42
C ALA A 313 23.07 4.57 -19.10
N GLU A 314 23.30 4.09 -17.87
CA GLU A 314 24.57 3.51 -17.46
C GLU A 314 24.87 2.19 -18.19
N THR A 315 23.83 1.43 -18.53
CA THR A 315 23.94 0.17 -19.28
C THR A 315 24.50 0.37 -20.70
N ARG A 316 24.36 1.59 -21.24
CA ARG A 316 24.85 1.97 -22.57
C ARG A 316 26.27 2.53 -22.53
N MET A 317 26.87 2.65 -21.35
CA MET A 317 28.22 3.19 -21.16
C MET A 317 29.26 2.06 -21.12
N ILE A 318 30.52 2.43 -21.32
CA ILE A 318 31.66 1.55 -21.03
C ILE A 318 31.61 1.18 -19.54
N GLY A 319 31.79 -0.11 -19.20
CA GLY A 319 31.53 -0.65 -17.86
C GLY A 319 32.10 0.17 -16.70
N ILE A 320 33.36 0.60 -16.77
CA ILE A 320 33.98 1.42 -15.72
C ILE A 320 33.33 2.80 -15.56
N VAL A 321 32.92 3.40 -16.68
CA VAL A 321 32.23 4.71 -16.70
C VAL A 321 30.82 4.55 -16.13
N GLY A 322 30.11 3.49 -16.52
CA GLY A 322 28.79 3.15 -15.97
C GLY A 322 28.84 2.94 -14.46
N LEU A 323 29.83 2.19 -13.96
CA LEU A 323 30.03 1.97 -12.53
C LEU A 323 30.36 3.27 -11.77
N HIS A 324 31.18 4.14 -12.36
CA HIS A 324 31.45 5.45 -11.77
C HIS A 324 30.17 6.31 -11.68
N ARG A 325 29.37 6.35 -12.74
CA ARG A 325 28.09 7.09 -12.76
C ARG A 325 27.10 6.55 -11.73
N LYS A 326 26.99 5.23 -11.60
CA LYS A 326 26.20 4.55 -10.57
C LYS A 326 26.64 4.99 -9.17
N SER A 327 27.95 4.92 -8.88
CA SER A 327 28.50 5.33 -7.58
C SER A 327 28.19 6.79 -7.25
N VAL A 328 28.30 7.70 -8.22
CA VAL A 328 27.95 9.12 -8.02
C VAL A 328 26.44 9.29 -7.76
N ARG A 329 25.59 8.60 -8.53
CA ARG A 329 24.13 8.66 -8.39
C ARG A 329 23.65 8.12 -7.04
N GLU A 330 24.29 7.09 -6.52
CA GLU A 330 23.89 6.37 -5.30
C GLU A 330 24.51 6.94 -4.03
N ARG A 331 25.49 7.83 -4.15
CA ARG A 331 26.13 8.54 -3.04
C ARG A 331 25.17 9.22 -2.03
N PRO A 332 24.07 9.88 -2.42
CA PRO A 332 23.18 10.54 -1.46
C PRO A 332 22.22 9.57 -0.74
N PHE A 333 22.25 8.26 -1.06
CA PHE A 333 21.37 7.30 -0.42
C PHE A 333 21.59 7.26 1.12
N PRO A 334 20.53 7.23 1.94
CA PRO A 334 20.64 7.25 3.40
C PRO A 334 21.16 5.91 3.95
N LEU A 335 22.49 5.72 3.94
CA LEU A 335 23.14 4.47 4.34
C LEU A 335 22.83 4.03 5.78
N VAL A 336 22.44 4.95 6.66
CA VAL A 336 21.98 4.64 8.02
C VAL A 336 20.81 3.65 8.03
N LEU A 337 19.95 3.65 6.99
CA LEU A 337 18.86 2.68 6.88
C LEU A 337 19.38 1.26 6.57
N LEU A 338 20.46 1.13 5.80
CA LEU A 338 21.10 -0.16 5.53
C LEU A 338 21.82 -0.69 6.77
N GLU A 339 22.50 0.19 7.52
CA GLU A 339 23.16 -0.17 8.79
C GLU A 339 22.17 -0.76 9.80
N ARG A 340 20.95 -0.21 9.84
CA ARG A 340 19.86 -0.78 10.65
C ARG A 340 19.49 -2.18 10.19
N GLY A 341 19.38 -2.40 8.88
CA GLY A 341 19.13 -3.73 8.30
C GLY A 341 20.23 -4.75 8.63
N LEU A 342 21.51 -4.34 8.61
CA LEU A 342 22.64 -5.18 9.00
C LEU A 342 22.63 -5.56 10.50
N SER A 343 21.98 -4.75 11.33
CA SER A 343 21.85 -4.98 12.77
C SER A 343 20.68 -5.91 13.11
N VAL A 344 19.81 -6.23 12.15
CA VAL A 344 18.68 -7.13 12.35
C VAL A 344 19.16 -8.57 12.49
N LYS A 345 18.84 -9.18 13.63
CA LYS A 345 18.99 -10.64 13.79
C LYS A 345 17.81 -11.32 13.11
N ILE A 346 18.01 -11.86 11.90
CA ILE A 346 16.97 -12.60 11.15
C ILE A 346 16.36 -13.75 11.99
N GLN A 347 17.15 -14.37 12.88
CA GLN A 347 16.67 -15.39 13.83
C GLN A 347 15.65 -14.86 14.85
N ALA A 348 15.70 -13.56 15.15
CA ALA A 348 14.75 -12.84 15.98
C ALA A 348 13.69 -12.08 15.15
N ALA A 349 13.83 -12.04 13.82
CA ALA A 349 12.79 -11.52 12.94
C ALA A 349 11.51 -12.32 13.21
N ARG A 350 10.43 -11.58 13.44
CA ARG A 350 9.22 -12.14 14.07
C ARG A 350 8.67 -13.32 13.25
N ARG A 351 8.67 -14.50 13.88
CA ARG A 351 7.89 -15.66 13.45
C ARG A 351 6.42 -15.25 13.38
N TRP A 352 5.83 -15.33 12.20
CA TRP A 352 4.37 -15.32 11.97
C TRP A 352 3.62 -16.53 12.59
N LEU A 353 4.33 -17.43 13.29
CA LEU A 353 3.82 -18.75 13.67
C LEU A 353 2.94 -18.81 14.92
N GLU A 354 2.65 -17.70 15.61
CA GLU A 354 1.78 -17.76 16.80
C GLU A 354 0.31 -17.37 16.54
N ASP A 355 -0.02 -16.73 15.41
CA ASP A 355 -1.41 -16.32 15.09
C ASP A 355 -2.16 -17.29 14.15
N VAL A 356 -1.47 -18.22 13.49
CA VAL A 356 -2.10 -19.30 12.72
C VAL A 356 -1.89 -20.60 13.46
N GLY A 357 -2.75 -20.88 14.43
CA GLY A 357 -2.71 -22.07 15.30
C GLY A 357 -2.91 -23.42 14.60
N ARG A 358 -2.36 -23.63 13.39
CA ARG A 358 -2.52 -24.88 12.64
C ARG A 358 -1.54 -25.12 11.49
N CYS A 359 -0.25 -24.79 11.63
CA CYS A 359 0.76 -25.29 10.69
C CYS A 359 2.03 -25.78 11.40
N SER A 360 1.99 -27.01 11.91
CA SER A 360 3.08 -27.71 12.59
C SER A 360 4.21 -28.20 11.67
N SER A 361 4.14 -27.94 10.37
CA SER A 361 5.08 -28.45 9.36
C SER A 361 5.93 -27.38 8.66
N CYS A 362 5.97 -26.15 9.19
CA CYS A 362 6.75 -25.07 8.58
C CYS A 362 8.26 -25.28 8.78
N SER A 363 8.89 -26.07 7.91
CA SER A 363 10.34 -26.29 7.81
C SER A 363 11.15 -25.05 7.38
N PHE A 364 10.47 -23.90 7.26
CA PHE A 364 10.98 -22.60 6.85
C PHE A 364 12.09 -22.03 7.74
N ALA A 365 12.09 -22.39 9.04
CA ALA A 365 13.13 -21.96 9.98
C ALA A 365 14.51 -22.56 9.67
N SER A 366 14.56 -23.78 9.12
CA SER A 366 15.83 -24.45 8.80
C SER A 366 16.45 -23.94 7.50
N SER A 367 15.64 -23.56 6.51
CA SER A 367 16.13 -23.05 5.22
C SER A 367 16.68 -21.62 5.32
N CYS A 368 16.07 -20.76 6.15
CA CYS A 368 16.58 -19.41 6.42
C CYS A 368 17.94 -19.41 7.17
N LEU A 369 18.19 -20.43 8.01
CA LEU A 369 19.48 -20.60 8.69
C LEU A 369 20.59 -21.02 7.72
N LEU A 370 20.28 -21.80 6.67
CA LEU A 370 21.24 -22.20 5.64
C LEU A 370 21.64 -21.03 4.75
N ALA A 371 20.67 -20.21 4.32
CA ALA A 371 20.91 -19.04 3.46
C ALA A 371 21.80 -17.97 4.13
N HIS A 372 21.74 -17.83 5.46
CA HIS A 372 22.62 -16.92 6.21
C HIS A 372 24.10 -17.35 6.17
N SER A 373 24.38 -18.65 6.06
CA SER A 373 25.77 -19.15 5.91
C SER A 373 26.37 -18.87 4.52
N LEU A 374 25.51 -18.69 3.52
CA LEU A 374 25.90 -18.43 2.12
C LEU A 374 26.01 -16.93 1.81
N ALA A 375 25.21 -16.08 2.46
CA ALA A 375 25.27 -14.62 2.29
C ALA A 375 26.47 -13.95 3.00
N LEU A 376 27.18 -14.69 3.86
CA LEU A 376 28.41 -14.26 4.55
C LEU A 376 29.69 -14.72 3.82
N ARG A 377 29.62 -15.07 2.54
CA ARG A 377 30.79 -15.38 1.69
C ARG A 377 30.93 -14.43 0.52
#